data_AF-A0A1Y5RP42-F1
#
_entry.id   AF-A0A1Y5RP42-F1
#
_cell.length_a   1.000
_cell.length_b   1.000
_cell.length_c   1.000
_cell.angle_alpha   90.00
_cell.angle_beta   90.00
_cell.angle_gamma   90.00
#
_symmetry.space_group_name_H-M   'P 1'
#
loop_
_entity.id
_entity.type
_entity.pdbx_description
1 polymer ?
#
loop_
_entity_poly.entity_id
_entity_poly.type
_entity_poly.pdbx_seq_one_letter_code
_entity_poly.pdbx_strand_id
1 'polypeptide(L)'
;MDDPQSEEPKVVAFPGRVADHFLAAKARVTSRLIQHTLIESYDNFRRHGKPYPFPAPNQILPWEQQPAAEQRFQNTALVLLLDGQMPRSLNKHFRLRNSNRVTWSNIKRLASPVIVPHYKAEDASFDHDRADDLLARLSTLDYALMLDREILQGQPVGPARISHMHVKVERLTDNAIKQLGIELGYLERRLFERGEDFVEALETKFFEYHGFGPTASGRKGAAAMATQLLSAHLERFSVFVSSQEDCRLTVLDETSRIRQHMLLAVPSERLAAIEQATGHSLAVASEPEDDLSIVVFRLELERTPEAFGRKGGVIDHSLTSAWLRVAGEYLIDGNGEAVPFSWLE
;
A
#
# COMPACT_ATOMS: atom_id res chain seq x y z
N MET A 1 -50.91 50.84 -9.95
CA MET A 1 -49.68 51.62 -9.72
C MET A 1 -49.39 51.51 -8.24
N ASP A 2 -48.46 50.73 -7.73
CA ASP A 2 -47.65 49.61 -8.21
C ASP A 2 -47.36 48.81 -6.93
N ASP A 3 -47.53 47.50 -6.99
CA ASP A 3 -47.26 46.59 -5.88
C ASP A 3 -45.76 46.22 -5.95
N PRO A 4 -44.97 46.36 -4.89
CA PRO A 4 -43.54 46.11 -4.96
C PRO A 4 -43.28 44.60 -5.02
N GLN A 5 -42.67 44.15 -6.10
CA GLN A 5 -42.20 42.76 -6.25
C GLN A 5 -41.21 42.43 -5.13
N SER A 6 -41.60 41.48 -4.28
CA SER A 6 -40.73 40.81 -3.33
C SER A 6 -39.73 39.93 -4.10
N GLU A 7 -38.47 40.35 -4.17
CA GLU A 7 -37.38 39.46 -4.57
C GLU A 7 -37.16 38.42 -3.47
N GLU A 8 -37.57 37.18 -3.72
CA GLU A 8 -37.15 36.05 -2.90
C GLU A 8 -35.62 35.90 -2.98
N PRO A 9 -34.92 35.72 -1.85
CA PRO A 9 -33.49 35.51 -1.87
C PRO A 9 -33.18 34.20 -2.59
N LYS A 10 -32.45 34.28 -3.70
CA LYS A 10 -31.84 33.11 -4.35
C LYS A 10 -30.95 32.40 -3.34
N VAL A 11 -31.45 31.30 -2.79
CA VAL A 11 -30.65 30.34 -2.03
C VAL A 11 -29.66 29.74 -3.02
N VAL A 12 -28.43 30.26 -3.02
CA VAL A 12 -27.30 29.62 -3.68
C VAL A 12 -27.00 28.36 -2.86
N ALA A 13 -27.46 27.21 -3.34
CA ALA A 13 -27.06 25.93 -2.79
C ALA A 13 -25.54 25.84 -2.85
N PHE A 14 -24.88 25.78 -1.69
CA PHE A 14 -23.49 25.37 -1.62
C PHE A 14 -23.41 23.98 -2.28
N PRO A 15 -22.52 23.77 -3.27
CA PRO A 15 -22.39 22.45 -3.87
C PRO A 15 -22.06 21.46 -2.75
N GLY A 16 -22.93 20.46 -2.60
CA GLY A 16 -22.71 19.37 -1.66
C GLY A 16 -21.30 18.81 -1.86
N ARG A 17 -20.63 18.50 -0.75
CA ARG A 17 -19.27 17.97 -0.69
C ARG A 17 -19.14 16.83 -1.72
N VAL A 18 -18.52 17.11 -2.87
CA VAL A 18 -18.30 16.09 -3.91
C VAL A 18 -17.48 14.99 -3.26
N ALA A 19 -18.00 13.75 -3.27
CA ALA A 19 -17.30 12.62 -2.70
C ALA A 19 -15.93 12.47 -3.39
N ASP A 20 -14.86 12.43 -2.61
CA ASP A 20 -13.52 12.23 -3.15
C ASP A 20 -13.39 10.77 -3.61
N HIS A 21 -13.62 10.55 -4.91
CA HIS A 21 -13.59 9.23 -5.52
C HIS A 21 -12.23 8.53 -5.36
N PHE A 22 -11.12 9.28 -5.26
CA PHE A 22 -9.81 8.69 -5.04
C PHE A 22 -9.69 8.16 -3.62
N LEU A 23 -10.09 8.94 -2.60
CA LEU A 23 -10.08 8.45 -1.21
C LEU A 23 -11.03 7.28 -1.00
N ALA A 24 -12.22 7.32 -1.62
CA ALA A 24 -13.17 6.21 -1.60
C ALA A 24 -12.57 4.95 -2.22
N ALA A 25 -11.92 5.07 -3.40
CA ALA A 25 -11.22 3.96 -4.03
C ALA A 25 -10.06 3.45 -3.16
N LYS A 26 -9.26 4.33 -2.56
CA LYS A 26 -8.15 3.97 -1.67
C LYS A 26 -8.63 3.19 -0.46
N ALA A 27 -9.70 3.62 0.20
CA ALA A 27 -10.30 2.91 1.33
C ALA A 27 -10.82 1.52 0.91
N ARG A 28 -11.55 1.45 -0.21
CA ARG A 28 -12.08 0.19 -0.76
C ARG A 28 -10.97 -0.79 -1.14
N VAL A 29 -9.92 -0.33 -1.84
CA VAL A 29 -8.74 -1.14 -2.18
C VAL A 29 -8.01 -1.60 -0.92
N THR A 30 -7.83 -0.72 0.07
CA THR A 30 -7.18 -1.09 1.34
C THR A 30 -7.94 -2.22 2.03
N SER A 31 -9.26 -2.06 2.22
CA SER A 31 -10.11 -3.07 2.84
C SER A 31 -10.06 -4.40 2.06
N ARG A 32 -10.21 -4.35 0.73
CA ARG A 32 -10.18 -5.58 -0.09
C ARG A 32 -8.82 -6.26 -0.05
N LEU A 33 -7.72 -5.52 -0.03
CA LEU A 33 -6.37 -6.08 0.07
C LEU A 33 -6.07 -6.59 1.49
N ILE A 34 -6.57 -5.98 2.57
CA ILE A 34 -6.51 -6.56 3.91
C ILE A 34 -7.20 -7.93 3.92
N GLN A 35 -8.43 -7.98 3.40
CA GLN A 35 -9.16 -9.24 3.28
C GLN A 35 -8.37 -10.28 2.48
N HIS A 36 -7.84 -9.90 1.32
CA HIS A 36 -7.15 -10.83 0.42
C HIS A 36 -5.78 -11.28 0.94
N THR A 37 -4.93 -10.34 1.37
CA THR A 37 -3.53 -10.63 1.69
C THR A 37 -3.31 -11.04 3.13
N LEU A 38 -4.24 -10.72 4.04
CA LEU A 38 -4.10 -11.05 5.46
C LEU A 38 -5.11 -12.13 5.87
N ILE A 39 -6.40 -11.83 5.79
CA ILE A 39 -7.46 -12.71 6.34
C ILE A 39 -7.59 -14.00 5.51
N GLU A 40 -7.73 -13.90 4.19
CA GLU A 40 -7.78 -15.06 3.29
C GLU A 40 -6.46 -15.86 3.32
N SER A 41 -5.31 -15.21 3.53
CA SER A 41 -4.03 -15.89 3.73
C SER A 41 -4.05 -16.71 5.03
N TYR A 42 -4.49 -16.12 6.15
CA TYR A 42 -4.66 -16.84 7.41
C TYR A 42 -5.54 -18.08 7.25
N ASP A 43 -6.67 -17.95 6.55
CA ASP A 43 -7.50 -19.11 6.21
C ASP A 43 -6.75 -20.14 5.36
N ASN A 44 -5.92 -19.71 4.41
CA ASN A 44 -5.12 -20.62 3.59
C ASN A 44 -4.14 -21.44 4.46
N PHE A 45 -3.49 -20.82 5.44
CA PHE A 45 -2.63 -21.54 6.38
C PHE A 45 -3.42 -22.59 7.18
N ARG A 46 -4.58 -22.20 7.74
CA ARG A 46 -5.46 -23.11 8.50
C ARG A 46 -5.96 -24.28 7.67
N ARG A 47 -6.45 -24.02 6.45
CA ARG A 47 -6.95 -25.07 5.53
C ARG A 47 -5.88 -26.11 5.20
N HIS A 48 -4.60 -25.75 5.28
CA HIS A 48 -3.48 -26.66 5.04
C HIS A 48 -2.82 -27.18 6.32
N GLY A 49 -3.44 -26.96 7.48
CA GLY A 49 -2.93 -27.41 8.78
C GLY A 49 -1.56 -26.84 9.11
N LYS A 50 -1.27 -25.59 8.69
CA LYS A 50 -0.03 -24.88 9.02
C LYS A 50 -0.32 -23.70 9.95
N PRO A 51 0.58 -23.41 10.90
CA PRO A 51 0.46 -22.21 11.73
C PRO A 51 0.72 -20.96 10.88
N TYR A 52 -0.06 -19.91 11.12
CA TYR A 52 0.19 -18.60 10.52
C TYR A 52 1.39 -17.94 11.23
N PRO A 53 2.34 -17.32 10.49
CA PRO A 53 3.53 -16.72 11.07
C PRO A 53 3.22 -15.32 11.64
N PHE A 54 2.53 -15.27 12.78
CA PHE A 54 2.31 -14.00 13.49
C PHE A 54 3.65 -13.36 13.88
N PRO A 55 3.83 -12.04 13.68
CA PRO A 55 5.07 -11.37 14.05
C PRO A 55 5.19 -11.26 15.57
N ALA A 56 6.39 -11.53 16.10
CA ALA A 56 6.72 -11.19 17.47
C ALA A 56 6.78 -9.65 17.65
N PRO A 57 6.70 -9.11 18.89
CA PRO A 57 6.78 -7.67 19.13
C PRO A 57 7.99 -6.97 18.48
N ASN A 58 9.17 -7.60 18.54
CA ASN A 58 10.40 -7.12 17.91
C ASN A 58 10.50 -7.41 16.39
N GLN A 59 9.45 -7.89 15.75
CA GLN A 59 9.40 -8.17 14.30
C GLN A 59 8.40 -7.27 13.57
N ILE A 60 7.68 -6.43 14.31
CA ILE A 60 6.74 -5.47 13.73
C ILE A 60 7.51 -4.40 12.95
N LEU A 61 8.64 -3.95 13.50
CA LEU A 61 9.48 -2.92 12.91
C LEU A 61 10.25 -3.45 11.69
N PRO A 62 10.16 -2.80 10.51
CA PRO A 62 10.79 -3.29 9.28
C PRO A 62 12.29 -3.53 9.37
N TRP A 63 13.02 -2.69 10.10
CA TRP A 63 14.47 -2.79 10.25
C TRP A 63 14.93 -3.89 11.22
N GLU A 64 14.03 -4.45 12.02
CA GLU A 64 14.31 -5.60 12.90
C GLU A 64 13.94 -6.93 12.24
N GLN A 65 13.40 -6.90 11.02
CA GLN A 65 13.02 -8.09 10.29
C GLN A 65 14.25 -8.91 9.89
N GLN A 66 14.18 -10.21 10.19
CA GLN A 66 15.15 -11.18 9.73
C GLN A 66 14.72 -11.76 8.37
N PRO A 67 15.69 -12.22 7.55
CA PRO A 67 15.36 -12.95 6.33
C PRO A 67 14.46 -14.15 6.64
N ALA A 68 13.23 -14.11 6.15
CA ALA A 68 12.25 -15.15 6.34
C ALA A 68 12.12 -16.00 5.08
N ALA A 69 11.83 -17.30 5.26
CA ALA A 69 11.48 -18.17 4.16
C ALA A 69 10.15 -17.74 3.53
N GLU A 70 10.03 -17.90 2.21
CA GLU A 70 8.79 -17.60 1.49
C GLU A 70 7.62 -18.43 2.04
N GLN A 71 6.57 -17.71 2.45
CA GLN A 71 5.34 -18.30 2.94
C GLN A 71 4.43 -18.67 1.77
N ARG A 72 4.48 -19.94 1.35
CA ARG A 72 3.71 -20.43 0.19
C ARG A 72 2.20 -20.20 0.24
N PHE A 73 1.63 -20.05 1.44
CA PHE A 73 0.19 -19.84 1.66
C PHE A 73 -0.20 -18.36 1.82
N GLN A 74 0.79 -17.48 1.77
CA GLN A 74 0.59 -16.04 1.81
C GLN A 74 0.17 -15.54 0.42
N ASN A 75 -1.00 -14.91 0.36
CA ASN A 75 -1.43 -14.17 -0.82
C ASN A 75 -0.59 -12.89 -0.97
N THR A 76 -0.23 -12.58 -2.21
CA THR A 76 0.58 -11.40 -2.53
C THR A 76 -0.24 -10.37 -3.31
N ALA A 77 0.22 -9.13 -3.29
CA ALA A 77 -0.36 -8.08 -4.11
C ALA A 77 0.70 -7.04 -4.45
N LEU A 78 0.59 -6.45 -5.63
CA LEU A 78 1.25 -5.20 -5.96
C LEU A 78 0.24 -4.36 -6.76
N VAL A 79 -0.27 -3.29 -6.16
CA VAL A 79 -1.34 -2.48 -6.76
C VAL A 79 -0.93 -1.01 -6.75
N LEU A 80 -1.07 -0.35 -7.89
CA LEU A 80 -0.80 1.08 -8.07
C LEU A 80 -2.14 1.78 -8.30
N LEU A 81 -2.56 2.66 -7.40
CA LEU A 81 -3.76 3.48 -7.54
C LEU A 81 -3.35 4.94 -7.81
N LEU A 82 -3.81 5.52 -8.91
CA LEU A 82 -3.49 6.88 -9.31
C LEU A 82 -4.73 7.77 -9.29
N ASP A 83 -4.58 9.01 -8.83
CA ASP A 83 -5.62 10.03 -8.98
C ASP A 83 -5.52 10.69 -10.36
N GLY A 84 -6.01 10.00 -11.38
CA GLY A 84 -5.83 10.35 -12.78
C GLY A 84 -5.11 9.24 -13.53
N GLN A 85 -4.35 9.57 -14.57
CA GLN A 85 -3.67 8.62 -15.46
C GLN A 85 -2.14 8.67 -15.31
N MET A 86 -1.48 7.57 -15.69
CA MET A 86 -0.02 7.49 -15.72
C MET A 86 0.59 8.59 -16.63
N PRO A 87 1.53 9.41 -16.12
CA PRO A 87 2.27 10.37 -16.93
C PRO A 87 3.04 9.68 -18.05
N ARG A 88 3.01 10.24 -19.26
CA ARG A 88 3.68 9.64 -20.43
C ARG A 88 5.18 9.46 -20.24
N SER A 89 5.83 10.33 -19.46
CA SER A 89 7.25 10.24 -19.10
C SER A 89 7.59 8.95 -18.34
N LEU A 90 6.62 8.41 -17.59
CA LEU A 90 6.77 7.21 -16.78
C LEU A 90 6.43 5.92 -17.51
N ASN A 91 5.85 5.96 -18.72
CA ASN A 91 5.47 4.74 -19.47
C ASN A 91 6.62 3.75 -19.68
N LYS A 92 7.85 4.24 -19.88
CA LYS A 92 9.03 3.37 -20.02
C LYS A 92 9.39 2.65 -18.72
N HIS A 93 9.07 3.25 -17.59
CA HIS A 93 9.30 2.70 -16.26
C HIS A 93 8.17 1.76 -15.83
N PHE A 94 6.93 1.99 -16.24
CA PHE A 94 5.80 1.14 -15.85
C PHE A 94 5.37 0.14 -16.94
N ARG A 95 6.14 0.01 -18.03
CA ARG A 95 5.89 -0.90 -19.18
C ARG A 95 4.41 -1.05 -19.55
N LEU A 96 3.69 0.06 -19.66
CA LEU A 96 2.27 0.05 -20.01
C LEU A 96 2.11 -0.26 -21.51
N ARG A 97 1.35 -1.31 -21.82
CA ARG A 97 1.07 -1.75 -23.19
C ARG A 97 -0.41 -2.04 -23.35
N ASN A 98 -0.91 -1.94 -24.59
CA ASN A 98 -2.28 -2.36 -24.91
C ASN A 98 -2.54 -3.85 -24.60
N SER A 99 -1.50 -4.68 -24.66
CA SER A 99 -1.56 -6.09 -24.26
C SER A 99 -1.79 -6.30 -22.77
N ASN A 100 -1.54 -5.28 -21.93
CA ASN A 100 -1.71 -5.32 -20.48
C ASN A 100 -3.03 -4.70 -20.02
N ARG A 101 -3.80 -4.07 -20.91
CA ARG A 101 -5.10 -3.49 -20.54
C ARG A 101 -6.06 -4.58 -20.08
N VAL A 102 -6.89 -4.26 -19.09
CA VAL A 102 -7.93 -5.16 -18.57
C VAL A 102 -9.09 -5.22 -19.56
N THR A 103 -8.98 -6.12 -20.52
CA THR A 103 -10.01 -6.46 -21.50
C THR A 103 -10.25 -7.96 -21.46
N TRP A 104 -11.42 -8.41 -21.92
CA TRP A 104 -11.73 -9.84 -21.97
C TRP A 104 -10.65 -10.66 -22.69
N SER A 105 -10.23 -10.19 -23.87
CA SER A 105 -9.21 -10.87 -24.69
C SER A 105 -7.86 -10.95 -24.00
N ASN A 106 -7.46 -9.90 -23.28
CA ASN A 106 -6.20 -9.88 -22.54
C ASN A 106 -6.28 -10.73 -21.28
N ILE A 107 -7.37 -10.68 -20.50
CA ILE A 107 -7.58 -11.51 -19.30
C ILE A 107 -7.45 -12.98 -19.69
N LYS A 108 -8.16 -13.42 -20.74
CA LYS A 108 -8.07 -14.81 -21.22
C LYS A 108 -6.65 -15.23 -21.61
N ARG A 109 -5.84 -14.29 -22.13
CA ARG A 109 -4.48 -14.55 -22.60
C ARG A 109 -3.41 -14.50 -21.49
N LEU A 110 -3.48 -13.53 -20.59
CA LEU A 110 -2.44 -13.25 -19.58
C LEU A 110 -2.81 -13.75 -18.19
N ALA A 111 -4.10 -13.89 -17.91
CA ALA A 111 -4.64 -14.31 -16.63
C ALA A 111 -5.48 -15.58 -16.81
N SER A 112 -5.07 -16.49 -17.70
CA SER A 112 -5.81 -17.73 -17.97
C SER A 112 -6.10 -18.59 -16.72
N PRO A 113 -5.25 -18.62 -15.67
CA PRO A 113 -5.59 -19.30 -14.41
C PRO A 113 -6.74 -18.62 -13.66
N VAL A 114 -6.96 -17.33 -13.91
CA VAL A 114 -7.98 -16.50 -13.27
C VAL A 114 -9.29 -16.65 -14.04
N ILE A 115 -10.21 -17.41 -13.47
CA ILE A 115 -11.56 -17.58 -14.03
C ILE A 115 -12.38 -16.32 -13.73
N VAL A 116 -12.71 -15.56 -14.78
CA VAL A 116 -13.64 -14.41 -14.73
C VAL A 116 -14.77 -14.64 -15.74
N PRO A 117 -15.83 -15.39 -15.39
CA PRO A 117 -16.90 -15.70 -16.33
C PRO A 117 -17.64 -14.42 -16.74
N HIS A 118 -17.88 -14.26 -18.04
CA HIS A 118 -18.69 -13.15 -18.58
C HIS A 118 -18.19 -11.73 -18.24
N TYR A 119 -16.87 -11.53 -18.18
CA TYR A 119 -16.29 -10.21 -17.94
C TYR A 119 -16.83 -9.15 -18.90
N LYS A 120 -17.25 -8.02 -18.32
CA LYS A 120 -17.57 -6.79 -19.05
C LYS A 120 -16.63 -5.67 -18.61
N ALA A 121 -16.42 -4.68 -19.49
CA ALA A 121 -15.53 -3.56 -19.17
C ALA A 121 -15.96 -2.76 -17.92
N GLU A 122 -17.26 -2.68 -17.65
CA GLU A 122 -17.84 -2.06 -16.45
C GLU A 122 -17.45 -2.77 -15.14
N ASP A 123 -17.18 -4.08 -15.17
CA ASP A 123 -16.79 -4.86 -13.99
C ASP A 123 -15.45 -4.39 -13.39
N ALA A 124 -14.61 -3.71 -14.17
CA ALA A 124 -13.34 -3.16 -13.72
C ALA A 124 -13.46 -1.84 -12.96
N SER A 125 -14.66 -1.29 -12.82
CA SER A 125 -14.89 0.04 -12.29
C SER A 125 -15.39 0.00 -10.85
N PHE A 126 -14.86 0.87 -9.98
CA PHE A 126 -15.19 0.90 -8.55
C PHE A 126 -16.57 1.51 -8.24
N ASP A 127 -17.40 1.75 -9.25
CA ASP A 127 -18.85 1.94 -9.14
C ASP A 127 -19.65 0.63 -9.30
N HIS A 128 -18.99 -0.48 -9.64
CA HIS A 128 -19.62 -1.78 -9.85
C HIS A 128 -19.26 -2.75 -8.72
N ASP A 129 -20.21 -3.62 -8.37
CA ASP A 129 -20.05 -4.63 -7.30
C ASP A 129 -18.98 -5.69 -7.58
N ARG A 130 -18.60 -5.86 -8.86
CA ARG A 130 -17.67 -6.92 -9.30
C ARG A 130 -16.20 -6.49 -9.22
N ALA A 131 -15.93 -5.20 -9.01
CA ALA A 131 -14.57 -4.68 -9.00
C ALA A 131 -13.70 -5.31 -7.90
N ASP A 132 -14.27 -5.59 -6.73
CA ASP A 132 -13.51 -6.16 -5.60
C ASP A 132 -13.12 -7.63 -5.83
N ASP A 133 -14.03 -8.41 -6.43
CA ASP A 133 -13.75 -9.79 -6.83
C ASP A 133 -12.71 -9.81 -7.96
N LEU A 134 -12.84 -8.93 -8.95
CA LEU A 134 -11.87 -8.79 -10.03
C LEU A 134 -10.49 -8.36 -9.50
N LEU A 135 -10.43 -7.40 -8.57
CA LEU A 135 -9.19 -6.94 -7.94
C LEU A 135 -8.47 -8.11 -7.26
N ALA A 136 -9.17 -8.87 -6.41
CA ALA A 136 -8.57 -9.99 -5.70
C ALA A 136 -8.10 -11.09 -6.66
N ARG A 137 -8.94 -11.43 -7.64
CA ARG A 137 -8.62 -12.42 -8.68
C ARG A 137 -7.38 -12.05 -9.48
N LEU A 138 -7.24 -10.79 -9.89
CA LEU A 138 -6.09 -10.33 -10.66
C LEU A 138 -4.86 -10.10 -9.78
N SER A 139 -5.02 -9.89 -8.48
CA SER A 139 -3.88 -9.66 -7.55
C SER A 139 -3.00 -10.90 -7.40
N THR A 140 -3.51 -12.09 -7.74
CA THR A 140 -2.73 -13.34 -7.75
C THR A 140 -1.74 -13.43 -8.91
N LEU A 141 -1.78 -12.50 -9.88
CA LEU A 141 -0.86 -12.50 -11.00
C LEU A 141 0.53 -12.03 -10.59
N ASP A 142 1.51 -12.42 -11.40
CA ASP A 142 2.85 -11.84 -11.29
C ASP A 142 2.84 -10.40 -11.83
N TYR A 143 3.53 -9.50 -11.14
CA TYR A 143 3.59 -8.04 -11.38
C TYR A 143 2.36 -7.23 -10.93
N ALA A 144 2.43 -5.91 -11.15
CA ALA A 144 1.49 -4.97 -10.60
C ALA A 144 0.15 -4.94 -11.34
N LEU A 145 -0.90 -4.62 -10.60
CA LEU A 145 -2.14 -4.06 -11.14
C LEU A 145 -2.05 -2.54 -11.11
N MET A 146 -2.60 -1.88 -12.12
CA MET A 146 -2.75 -0.44 -12.14
C MET A 146 -4.22 -0.07 -12.16
N LEU A 147 -4.59 0.80 -11.23
CA LEU A 147 -5.87 1.44 -11.12
C LEU A 147 -5.66 2.92 -11.41
N ASP A 148 -6.46 3.45 -12.31
CA ASP A 148 -6.43 4.87 -12.68
C ASP A 148 -7.85 5.45 -12.70
N ARG A 149 -7.91 6.78 -12.77
CA ARG A 149 -9.15 7.52 -12.99
C ARG A 149 -9.12 8.15 -14.37
N GLU A 150 -10.28 8.21 -15.01
CA GLU A 150 -10.41 8.90 -16.27
C GLU A 150 -10.09 10.38 -16.10
N ILE A 151 -9.46 10.99 -17.10
CA ILE A 151 -9.19 12.44 -17.11
C ILE A 151 -10.09 13.08 -18.15
N LEU A 152 -10.95 14.01 -17.72
CA LEU A 152 -11.75 14.86 -18.60
C LEU A 152 -11.36 16.31 -18.36
N GLN A 153 -11.04 17.04 -19.44
CA GLN A 153 -10.58 18.44 -19.37
C GLN A 153 -9.40 18.66 -18.41
N GLY A 154 -8.49 17.69 -18.30
CA GLY A 154 -7.31 17.76 -17.45
C GLY A 154 -7.57 17.51 -15.97
N GLN A 155 -8.79 17.08 -15.59
CA GLN A 155 -9.14 16.75 -14.21
C GLN A 155 -9.58 15.28 -14.09
N PRO A 156 -9.19 14.56 -13.02
CA PRO A 156 -9.71 13.23 -12.74
C PRO A 156 -11.22 13.23 -12.50
N VAL A 157 -11.95 12.40 -13.23
CA VAL A 157 -13.41 12.26 -13.14
C VAL A 157 -13.83 10.83 -12.83
N GLY A 158 -14.95 10.69 -12.14
CA GLY A 158 -15.58 9.39 -11.85
C GLY A 158 -14.75 8.48 -10.93
N PRO A 159 -15.19 7.21 -10.78
CA PRO A 159 -14.54 6.21 -9.94
C PRO A 159 -13.21 5.72 -10.54
N ALA A 160 -12.34 5.18 -9.70
CA ALA A 160 -11.16 4.45 -10.15
C ALA A 160 -11.56 3.18 -10.89
N ARG A 161 -10.68 2.73 -11.80
CA ARG A 161 -10.89 1.51 -12.60
C ARG A 161 -9.61 0.70 -12.66
N ILE A 162 -9.73 -0.63 -12.62
CA ILE A 162 -8.61 -1.54 -12.88
C ILE A 162 -8.29 -1.48 -14.37
N SER A 163 -7.27 -0.70 -14.74
CA SER A 163 -7.03 -0.35 -16.15
C SER A 163 -6.02 -1.28 -16.80
N HIS A 164 -5.00 -1.73 -16.05
CA HIS A 164 -3.96 -2.62 -16.53
C HIS A 164 -3.61 -3.69 -15.50
N MET A 165 -3.20 -4.84 -16.02
CA MET A 165 -2.67 -5.97 -15.27
C MET A 165 -1.29 -6.35 -15.79
N HIS A 166 -0.50 -7.04 -14.96
CA HIS A 166 0.83 -7.53 -15.34
C HIS A 166 1.78 -6.36 -15.71
N VAL A 167 1.66 -5.25 -14.98
CA VAL A 167 2.41 -3.99 -15.13
C VAL A 167 3.78 -4.15 -14.48
N LYS A 168 4.86 -4.07 -15.26
CA LYS A 168 6.22 -4.19 -14.74
C LYS A 168 6.77 -2.82 -14.36
N VAL A 169 7.28 -2.69 -13.13
CA VAL A 169 7.99 -1.50 -12.68
C VAL A 169 9.48 -1.70 -12.94
N GLU A 170 10.06 -0.82 -13.73
CA GLU A 170 11.42 -0.89 -14.23
C GLU A 170 12.20 0.38 -13.91
N ARG A 171 13.19 0.18 -13.06
CA ARG A 171 14.28 1.11 -12.82
C ARG A 171 15.46 0.28 -12.33
N LEU A 172 16.68 0.69 -12.66
CA LEU A 172 17.87 0.07 -12.07
C LEU A 172 17.91 0.47 -10.60
N THR A 173 18.04 -0.51 -9.70
CA THR A 173 18.08 -0.29 -8.24
C THR A 173 19.14 0.73 -7.88
N ASP A 174 20.35 0.58 -8.40
CA ASP A 174 21.46 1.55 -8.25
C ASP A 174 21.06 2.98 -8.61
N ASN A 175 20.26 3.16 -9.67
CA ASN A 175 19.81 4.49 -10.09
C ASN A 175 18.64 5.01 -9.24
N ALA A 176 17.88 4.15 -8.57
CA ALA A 176 16.89 4.55 -7.57
C ALA A 176 17.59 4.99 -6.28
N ILE A 177 18.52 4.17 -5.78
CA ILE A 177 19.33 4.43 -4.58
C ILE A 177 20.13 5.72 -4.76
N LYS A 178 20.89 5.84 -5.87
CA LYS A 178 21.67 7.04 -6.16
C LYS A 178 20.80 8.30 -6.18
N GLN A 179 19.65 8.24 -6.84
CA GLN A 179 18.78 9.40 -6.96
C GLN A 179 18.21 9.80 -5.60
N LEU A 180 17.78 8.84 -4.78
CA LEU A 180 17.33 9.10 -3.41
C LEU A 180 18.46 9.71 -2.58
N GLY A 181 19.67 9.14 -2.67
CA GLY A 181 20.84 9.62 -1.96
C GLY A 181 21.17 11.07 -2.33
N ILE A 182 21.06 11.46 -3.60
CA ILE A 182 21.26 12.85 -4.05
C ILE A 182 20.13 13.75 -3.50
N GLU A 183 18.88 13.34 -3.63
CA GLU A 183 17.70 14.11 -3.17
C GLU A 183 17.75 14.38 -1.66
N LEU A 184 18.21 13.39 -0.89
CA LEU A 184 18.35 13.48 0.55
C LEU A 184 19.70 14.08 0.97
N GLY A 185 20.63 14.38 0.05
CA GLY A 185 21.92 15.00 0.36
C GLY A 185 23.00 14.07 0.92
N TYR A 186 22.82 12.76 0.80
CA TYR A 186 23.81 11.72 1.15
C TYR A 186 24.85 11.47 0.06
N LEU A 187 24.52 11.83 -1.18
CA LEU A 187 25.39 11.75 -2.35
C LEU A 187 25.42 13.11 -3.05
N GLU A 188 26.55 13.44 -3.66
CA GLU A 188 26.69 14.58 -4.54
C GLU A 188 26.35 14.21 -5.99
N ARG A 189 26.94 13.13 -6.54
CA ARG A 189 26.84 12.85 -7.99
C ARG A 189 26.77 11.37 -8.37
N ARG A 190 27.57 10.49 -7.75
CA ARG A 190 27.72 9.08 -8.15
C ARG A 190 27.50 8.16 -6.96
N LEU A 191 26.94 6.99 -7.21
CA LEU A 191 26.64 6.00 -6.17
C LEU A 191 27.90 5.57 -5.41
N PHE A 192 28.94 5.19 -6.14
CA PHE A 192 30.21 4.67 -5.59
C PHE A 192 31.22 5.76 -5.21
N GLU A 193 30.82 7.03 -5.10
CA GLU A 193 31.77 8.11 -4.80
C GLU A 193 32.39 8.01 -3.40
N ARG A 194 31.80 7.19 -2.52
CA ARG A 194 32.24 6.97 -1.13
C ARG A 194 32.63 5.53 -0.81
N GLY A 195 32.83 4.69 -1.84
CA GLY A 195 33.19 3.26 -1.69
C GLY A 195 31.99 2.32 -1.57
N GLU A 196 32.26 1.02 -1.59
CA GLU A 196 31.24 -0.05 -1.63
C GLU A 196 30.46 -0.16 -0.31
N ASP A 197 31.15 -0.13 0.84
CA ASP A 197 30.50 -0.19 2.17
C ASP A 197 29.43 0.90 2.36
N PHE A 198 29.68 2.10 1.81
CA PHE A 198 28.71 3.19 1.84
C PHE A 198 27.48 2.89 0.97
N VAL A 199 27.68 2.26 -0.18
CA VAL A 199 26.59 1.88 -1.09
C VAL A 199 25.72 0.81 -0.46
N GLU A 200 26.31 -0.18 0.19
CA GLU A 200 25.58 -1.23 0.91
C GLU A 200 24.74 -0.64 2.07
N ALA A 201 25.33 0.28 2.84
CA ALA A 201 24.60 1.00 3.89
C ALA A 201 23.46 1.85 3.32
N LEU A 202 23.69 2.53 2.19
CA LEU A 202 22.67 3.35 1.54
C LEU A 202 21.56 2.51 0.90
N GLU A 203 21.86 1.31 0.39
CA GLU A 203 20.87 0.35 -0.10
C GLU A 203 19.95 -0.11 1.03
N THR A 204 20.53 -0.47 2.18
CA THR A 204 19.76 -0.80 3.39
C THR A 204 18.83 0.36 3.76
N LYS A 205 19.34 1.60 3.74
CA LYS A 205 18.54 2.80 4.02
C LYS A 205 17.51 3.13 2.96
N PHE A 206 17.75 2.80 1.70
CA PHE A 206 16.75 2.94 0.65
C PHE A 206 15.52 2.10 0.95
N PHE A 207 15.69 0.84 1.36
CA PHE A 207 14.57 -0.01 1.73
C PHE A 207 13.89 0.42 3.02
N GLU A 208 14.67 0.82 4.03
CA GLU A 208 14.14 1.38 5.28
C GLU A 208 13.30 2.64 5.00
N TYR A 209 13.74 3.54 4.11
CA TYR A 209 13.00 4.75 3.73
C TYR A 209 11.58 4.46 3.18
N HIS A 210 11.39 3.27 2.63
CA HIS A 210 10.13 2.77 2.10
C HIS A 210 9.44 1.75 3.03
N GLY A 211 9.91 1.60 4.26
CA GLY A 211 9.29 0.77 5.29
C GLY A 211 9.50 -0.73 5.09
N PHE A 212 10.59 -1.11 4.42
CA PHE A 212 10.96 -2.50 4.20
C PHE A 212 12.25 -2.85 4.95
N GLY A 213 12.43 -4.14 5.26
CA GLY A 213 13.67 -4.64 5.80
C GLY A 213 14.83 -4.64 4.79
N PRO A 214 16.08 -4.85 5.26
CA PRO A 214 17.30 -4.73 4.46
C PRO A 214 17.38 -5.72 3.30
N THR A 215 16.70 -6.87 3.40
CA THR A 215 16.70 -7.92 2.36
C THR A 215 15.56 -7.79 1.35
N ALA A 216 14.90 -6.64 1.30
CA ALA A 216 13.77 -6.42 0.43
C ALA A 216 14.11 -6.61 -1.05
N SER A 217 13.32 -7.43 -1.74
CA SER A 217 13.50 -7.72 -3.16
C SER A 217 12.15 -7.84 -3.88
N GLY A 218 12.17 -8.16 -5.17
CA GLY A 218 10.96 -8.46 -5.95
C GLY A 218 9.88 -7.37 -5.88
N ARG A 219 8.71 -7.73 -5.33
CA ARG A 219 7.55 -6.81 -5.20
C ARG A 219 7.84 -5.60 -4.30
N LYS A 220 8.61 -5.76 -3.21
CA LYS A 220 8.98 -4.65 -2.31
C LYS A 220 9.88 -3.65 -3.04
N GLY A 221 10.88 -4.14 -3.78
CA GLY A 221 11.73 -3.30 -4.63
C GLY A 221 10.93 -2.58 -5.72
N ALA A 222 10.01 -3.28 -6.39
CA ALA A 222 9.10 -2.66 -7.36
C ALA A 222 8.22 -1.59 -6.73
N ALA A 223 7.72 -1.80 -5.51
CA ALA A 223 6.91 -0.83 -4.79
C ALA A 223 7.71 0.42 -4.37
N ALA A 224 8.94 0.24 -3.88
CA ALA A 224 9.86 1.34 -3.55
C ALA A 224 10.17 2.19 -4.79
N MET A 225 10.55 1.55 -5.90
CA MET A 225 10.82 2.23 -7.16
C MET A 225 9.59 2.93 -7.73
N ALA A 226 8.41 2.29 -7.66
CA ALA A 226 7.16 2.90 -8.10
C ALA A 226 6.85 4.15 -7.29
N THR A 227 6.94 4.07 -5.96
CA THR A 227 6.69 5.19 -5.05
C THR A 227 7.62 6.35 -5.38
N GLN A 228 8.94 6.12 -5.47
CA GLN A 228 9.91 7.16 -5.81
C GLN A 228 9.60 7.83 -7.16
N LEU A 229 9.26 7.05 -8.19
CA LEU A 229 8.94 7.59 -9.52
C LEU A 229 7.64 8.40 -9.52
N LEU A 230 6.61 7.93 -8.82
CA LEU A 230 5.30 8.58 -8.76
C LEU A 230 5.35 9.86 -7.92
N SER A 231 6.06 9.87 -6.78
CA SER A 231 6.25 11.06 -5.94
C SER A 231 6.86 12.26 -6.70
N ALA A 232 7.66 11.99 -7.75
CA ALA A 232 8.24 13.05 -8.57
C ALA A 232 7.30 13.62 -9.64
N HIS A 233 6.14 13.00 -9.89
CA HIS A 233 5.30 13.32 -11.05
C HIS A 233 3.81 13.47 -10.75
N LEU A 234 3.31 12.93 -9.64
CA LEU A 234 1.89 12.90 -9.30
C LEU A 234 1.66 13.52 -7.93
N GLU A 235 0.56 14.26 -7.83
CA GLU A 235 0.12 14.86 -6.57
C GLU A 235 -0.48 13.83 -5.62
N ARG A 236 -1.17 12.80 -6.15
CA ARG A 236 -1.88 11.80 -5.35
C ARG A 236 -1.77 10.41 -5.97
N PHE A 237 -1.33 9.44 -5.18
CA PHE A 237 -1.23 8.05 -5.59
C PHE A 237 -1.19 7.13 -4.37
N SER A 238 -1.33 5.82 -4.56
CA SER A 238 -1.07 4.84 -3.52
C SER A 238 -0.51 3.56 -4.12
N VAL A 239 0.57 3.05 -3.54
CA VAL A 239 1.23 1.79 -3.88
C VAL A 239 1.00 0.83 -2.74
N PHE A 240 0.30 -0.26 -3.03
CA PHE A 240 0.01 -1.34 -2.09
C PHE A 240 0.91 -2.52 -2.41
N VAL A 241 1.54 -3.10 -1.40
CA VAL A 241 2.39 -4.27 -1.58
C VAL A 241 2.25 -5.26 -0.44
N SER A 242 2.08 -6.53 -0.80
CA SER A 242 2.21 -7.69 0.08
C SER A 242 3.10 -8.72 -0.61
N SER A 243 4.02 -9.32 0.14
CA SER A 243 4.91 -10.39 -0.32
C SER A 243 4.80 -11.61 0.57
N GLN A 244 5.32 -12.74 0.08
CA GLN A 244 5.33 -14.01 0.82
C GLN A 244 6.31 -14.02 1.99
N GLU A 245 7.22 -13.06 2.09
CA GLU A 245 8.24 -13.06 3.14
C GLU A 245 7.73 -12.47 4.46
N ASP A 246 6.90 -11.42 4.41
CA ASP A 246 6.62 -10.59 5.58
C ASP A 246 5.18 -10.67 6.11
N CYS A 247 4.29 -11.35 5.39
CA CYS A 247 2.86 -11.48 5.75
C CYS A 247 2.18 -10.16 6.15
N ARG A 248 2.58 -9.06 5.50
CA ARG A 248 2.11 -7.69 5.75
C ARG A 248 1.65 -7.03 4.46
N LEU A 249 0.70 -6.11 4.59
CA LEU A 249 0.30 -5.18 3.54
C LEU A 249 0.88 -3.79 3.84
N THR A 250 1.86 -3.37 3.06
CA THR A 250 2.43 -2.01 3.13
C THR A 250 1.73 -1.10 2.12
N VAL A 251 1.36 0.09 2.56
CA VAL A 251 0.76 1.15 1.75
C VAL A 251 1.69 2.36 1.78
N LEU A 252 2.16 2.74 0.59
CA LEU A 252 2.98 3.92 0.34
C LEU A 252 2.17 4.91 -0.49
N ASP A 253 2.17 6.18 -0.15
CA ASP A 253 1.43 7.22 -0.86
C ASP A 253 2.25 8.50 -0.95
N GLU A 254 1.64 9.60 -1.38
CA GLU A 254 2.29 10.91 -1.44
C GLU A 254 2.67 11.49 -0.07
N THR A 255 2.20 10.89 1.04
CA THR A 255 2.42 11.43 2.38
C THR A 255 3.77 11.01 2.95
N SER A 256 4.20 11.70 4.00
CA SER A 256 5.41 11.34 4.73
C SER A 256 5.29 10.04 5.52
N ARG A 257 4.06 9.48 5.65
CA ARG A 257 3.76 8.30 6.45
C ARG A 257 3.72 7.03 5.61
N ILE A 258 4.07 5.93 6.25
CA ILE A 258 3.98 4.57 5.70
C ILE A 258 3.00 3.82 6.58
N ARG A 259 2.01 3.16 5.98
CA ARG A 259 1.05 2.33 6.72
C ARG A 259 1.33 0.88 6.45
N GLN A 260 1.40 0.06 7.48
CA GLN A 260 1.56 -1.38 7.37
C GLN A 260 0.43 -2.07 8.12
N HIS A 261 -0.20 -3.05 7.48
CA HIS A 261 -1.23 -3.86 8.09
C HIS A 261 -0.72 -5.30 8.21
N MET A 262 -0.97 -5.94 9.35
CA MET A 262 -0.60 -7.32 9.61
C MET A 262 -1.63 -7.94 10.56
N LEU A 263 -1.63 -9.27 10.66
CA LEU A 263 -2.41 -9.94 11.69
C LEU A 263 -1.58 -10.11 12.94
N LEU A 264 -2.20 -9.89 14.10
CA LEU A 264 -1.66 -10.25 15.40
C LEU A 264 -2.58 -11.26 16.07
N ALA A 265 -1.99 -12.12 16.89
CA ALA A 265 -2.74 -12.99 17.81
C ALA A 265 -2.65 -12.38 19.21
N VAL A 266 -3.77 -11.92 19.74
CA VAL A 266 -3.88 -11.21 21.02
C VAL A 266 -4.66 -12.09 22.00
N PRO A 267 -4.28 -12.17 23.29
CA PRO A 267 -5.09 -12.86 24.29
C PRO A 267 -6.54 -12.38 24.28
N SER A 268 -7.52 -13.30 24.25
CA SER A 268 -8.94 -12.94 24.08
C SER A 268 -9.43 -12.01 25.18
N GLU A 269 -8.96 -12.18 26.42
CA GLU A 269 -9.28 -11.30 27.54
C GLU A 269 -8.83 -9.85 27.31
N ARG A 270 -7.60 -9.66 26.80
CA ARG A 270 -7.05 -8.33 26.47
C ARG A 270 -7.90 -7.67 25.37
N LEU A 271 -8.29 -8.43 24.35
CA LEU A 271 -9.14 -7.90 23.28
C LEU A 271 -10.52 -7.53 23.80
N ALA A 272 -11.17 -8.39 24.57
CA ALA A 272 -12.50 -8.15 25.13
C ALA A 272 -12.55 -6.87 25.99
N ALA A 273 -11.51 -6.59 26.77
CA ALA A 273 -11.40 -5.35 27.52
C ALA A 273 -11.35 -4.11 26.62
N ILE A 274 -10.63 -4.18 25.50
CA ILE A 274 -10.54 -3.09 24.51
C ILE A 274 -11.89 -2.89 23.80
N GLU A 275 -12.52 -3.97 23.35
CA GLU A 275 -13.83 -3.91 22.68
C GLU A 275 -14.91 -3.34 23.61
N GLN A 276 -14.91 -3.71 24.89
CA GLN A 276 -15.82 -3.13 25.89
C GLN A 276 -15.60 -1.63 26.11
N ALA A 277 -14.34 -1.20 26.15
CA ALA A 277 -14.00 0.20 26.38
C ALA A 277 -14.30 1.10 25.16
N THR A 278 -14.23 0.54 23.95
CA THR A 278 -14.25 1.32 22.71
C THR A 278 -15.56 1.14 21.93
N GLY A 279 -16.28 0.04 22.14
CA GLY A 279 -17.51 -0.31 21.42
C GLY A 279 -17.28 -0.88 20.02
N HIS A 280 -16.03 -1.12 19.62
CA HIS A 280 -15.70 -1.70 18.32
C HIS A 280 -15.58 -3.23 18.41
N SER A 281 -15.92 -3.91 17.32
CA SER A 281 -15.64 -5.35 17.14
C SER A 281 -14.39 -5.49 16.27
N LEU A 282 -13.34 -6.02 16.86
CA LEU A 282 -11.96 -5.99 16.35
C LEU A 282 -11.44 -7.37 15.95
N ALA A 283 -12.03 -8.45 16.48
CA ALA A 283 -11.65 -9.81 16.11
C ALA A 283 -12.08 -10.14 14.66
N VAL A 284 -11.13 -10.62 13.86
CA VAL A 284 -11.40 -11.19 12.52
C VAL A 284 -11.44 -12.72 12.52
N ALA A 285 -10.83 -13.34 13.53
CA ALA A 285 -10.92 -14.77 13.80
C ALA A 285 -10.56 -15.07 15.27
N SER A 286 -10.71 -16.33 15.68
CA SER A 286 -10.35 -16.81 17.02
C SER A 286 -9.68 -18.19 16.92
N GLU A 287 -8.72 -18.45 17.80
CA GLU A 287 -8.12 -19.76 18.07
C GLU A 287 -8.48 -20.16 19.52
N PRO A 288 -9.61 -20.86 19.74
CA PRO A 288 -10.14 -21.13 21.07
C PRO A 288 -9.24 -22.04 21.92
N GLU A 289 -8.45 -22.90 21.28
CA GLU A 289 -7.54 -23.83 21.97
C GLU A 289 -6.40 -23.09 22.70
N ASP A 290 -5.97 -21.95 22.16
CA ASP A 290 -4.87 -21.13 22.70
C ASP A 290 -5.36 -19.87 23.44
N ASP A 291 -6.69 -19.68 23.51
CA ASP A 291 -7.34 -18.46 24.00
C ASP A 291 -6.82 -17.17 23.32
N LEU A 292 -6.68 -17.24 22.00
CA LEU A 292 -6.20 -16.13 21.17
C LEU A 292 -7.31 -15.62 20.24
N SER A 293 -7.38 -14.31 20.13
CA SER A 293 -8.17 -13.59 19.13
C SER A 293 -7.25 -13.00 18.07
N ILE A 294 -7.62 -13.18 16.81
CA ILE A 294 -6.86 -12.67 15.67
C ILE A 294 -7.43 -11.33 15.26
N VAL A 295 -6.57 -10.32 15.13
CA VAL A 295 -6.96 -8.93 14.86
C VAL A 295 -6.15 -8.37 13.69
N VAL A 296 -6.70 -7.37 13.01
CA VAL A 296 -5.94 -6.56 12.05
C VAL A 296 -5.26 -5.43 12.78
N PHE A 297 -3.94 -5.44 12.78
CA PHE A 297 -3.10 -4.39 13.36
C PHE A 297 -2.58 -3.47 12.26
N ARG A 298 -2.63 -2.16 12.50
CA ARG A 298 -2.06 -1.12 11.64
C ARG A 298 -0.95 -0.38 12.36
N LEU A 299 0.25 -0.47 11.79
CA LEU A 299 1.41 0.33 12.15
C LEU A 299 1.52 1.53 11.22
N GLU A 300 1.63 2.72 11.79
CA GLU A 300 2.04 3.91 11.06
C GLU A 300 3.50 4.25 11.38
N LEU A 301 4.30 4.39 10.34
CA LEU A 301 5.69 4.80 10.43
C LEU A 301 5.84 6.18 9.81
N GLU A 302 6.73 7.00 10.37
CA GLU A 302 7.12 8.27 9.77
C GLU A 302 8.65 8.39 9.68
N ARG A 303 9.08 9.15 8.69
CA ARG A 303 10.50 9.41 8.45
C ARG A 303 11.07 10.32 9.53
N THR A 304 12.17 9.89 10.13
CA THR A 304 12.90 10.68 11.12
C THR A 304 13.65 11.83 10.45
N PRO A 305 14.10 12.85 11.19
CA PRO A 305 14.98 13.88 10.64
C PRO A 305 16.24 13.31 9.98
N GLU A 306 16.77 12.18 10.46
CA GLU A 306 17.94 11.49 9.92
C GLU A 306 17.70 10.96 8.50
N ALA A 307 16.46 10.64 8.14
CA ALA A 307 16.10 10.27 6.77
C ALA A 307 16.28 11.44 5.79
N PHE A 308 16.37 12.68 6.25
CA PHE A 308 16.58 13.86 5.42
C PHE A 308 17.96 14.43 5.74
N GLY A 309 18.93 14.23 4.86
CA GLY A 309 20.28 14.78 5.08
C GLY A 309 20.26 16.30 5.23
N ARG A 310 21.27 16.83 5.93
CA ARG A 310 21.37 18.27 6.16
C ARG A 310 21.94 18.95 4.91
N LYS A 311 21.28 20.01 4.44
CA LYS A 311 21.88 20.91 3.44
C LYS A 311 23.19 21.48 3.99
N GLY A 312 24.32 21.04 3.44
CA GLY A 312 25.64 21.61 3.72
C GLY A 312 26.57 20.80 4.64
N GLY A 313 26.28 19.53 4.95
CA GLY A 313 27.24 18.69 5.67
C GLY A 313 26.86 17.21 5.71
N VAL A 314 27.82 16.37 5.31
CA VAL A 314 27.73 14.91 5.35
C VAL A 314 27.89 14.45 6.81
N ILE A 315 26.89 13.75 7.34
CA ILE A 315 27.00 13.08 8.65
C ILE A 315 27.07 11.57 8.38
N ASP A 316 28.22 10.94 8.59
CA ASP A 316 28.33 9.48 8.45
C ASP A 316 27.48 8.70 9.46
N HIS A 317 27.23 9.29 10.64
CA HIS A 317 26.42 8.69 11.69
C HIS A 317 24.91 8.60 11.37
N SER A 318 24.43 9.24 10.30
CA SER A 318 23.01 9.18 9.95
C SER A 318 22.64 7.94 9.12
N LEU A 319 23.62 7.22 8.54
CA LEU A 319 23.38 5.90 7.93
C LEU A 319 23.34 4.76 8.95
N THR A 320 23.77 4.96 10.19
CA THR A 320 23.59 3.97 11.26
C THR A 320 22.36 4.23 12.12
N SER A 321 21.80 5.44 12.03
CA SER A 321 20.59 5.86 12.77
C SER A 321 19.32 5.38 12.07
N ALA A 322 18.26 5.10 12.83
CA ALA A 322 16.96 4.76 12.26
C ALA A 322 16.40 5.93 11.42
N TRP A 323 15.98 5.63 10.20
CA TRP A 323 15.31 6.56 9.27
C TRP A 323 13.81 6.56 9.43
N LEU A 324 13.27 5.59 10.16
CA LEU A 324 11.86 5.50 10.50
C LEU A 324 11.66 5.42 12.01
N ARG A 325 10.50 5.90 12.46
CA ARG A 325 9.99 5.71 13.82
C ARG A 325 8.50 5.40 13.80
N VAL A 326 8.02 4.77 14.86
CA VAL A 326 6.58 4.53 15.06
C VAL A 326 5.88 5.87 15.30
N ALA A 327 4.85 6.12 14.50
CA ALA A 327 4.03 7.33 14.55
C ALA A 327 2.62 7.06 15.10
N GLY A 328 2.21 5.79 15.13
CA GLY A 328 0.94 5.34 15.67
C GLY A 328 0.73 3.85 15.47
N GLU A 329 -0.05 3.25 16.37
CA GLU A 329 -0.36 1.83 16.41
C GLU A 329 -1.86 1.69 16.68
N TYR A 330 -2.53 0.84 15.90
CA TYR A 330 -3.98 0.74 15.91
C TYR A 330 -4.47 -0.69 15.66
N LEU A 331 -5.58 -1.06 16.27
CA LEU A 331 -6.43 -2.17 15.82
C LEU A 331 -7.47 -1.63 14.85
N ILE A 332 -7.75 -2.40 13.80
CA ILE A 332 -8.70 -2.02 12.76
C ILE A 332 -9.94 -2.89 12.88
N ASP A 333 -11.11 -2.25 12.93
CA ASP A 333 -12.40 -2.95 12.98
C ASP A 333 -12.90 -3.36 11.59
N GLY A 334 -14.03 -4.07 11.54
CA GLY A 334 -14.65 -4.51 10.27
C GLY A 334 -15.10 -3.38 9.34
N ASN A 335 -15.25 -2.15 9.86
CA ASN A 335 -15.61 -0.96 9.08
C ASN A 335 -14.39 -0.17 8.61
N GLY A 336 -13.18 -0.58 9.03
CA GLY A 336 -11.93 0.12 8.75
C GLY A 336 -11.62 1.27 9.71
N GLU A 337 -12.38 1.40 10.81
CA GLU A 337 -12.10 2.36 11.87
C GLU A 337 -10.93 1.89 12.73
N ALA A 338 -10.18 2.85 13.26
CA ALA A 338 -8.92 2.59 13.93
C ALA A 338 -9.00 2.92 15.42
N VAL A 339 -8.76 1.89 16.24
CA VAL A 339 -8.72 1.98 17.71
C VAL A 339 -7.25 2.01 18.15
N PRO A 340 -6.80 3.03 18.90
CA PRO A 340 -5.42 3.09 19.40
C PRO A 340 -5.06 1.84 20.20
N PHE A 341 -3.87 1.29 19.95
CA PHE A 341 -3.38 0.08 20.59
C PHE A 341 -1.87 0.12 20.64
N SER A 342 -1.25 -0.34 21.73
CA SER A 342 0.20 -0.50 21.80
C SER A 342 0.53 -1.99 21.85
N TRP A 343 1.29 -2.49 20.89
CA TRP A 343 1.75 -3.89 20.92
C TRP A 343 3.05 -4.06 21.70
N LEU A 344 3.85 -3.00 21.76
CA LEU A 344 5.16 -2.98 22.43
C LEU A 344 5.05 -2.76 23.95
N GLU A 345 3.87 -2.40 24.44
CA GLU A 345 3.48 -2.38 25.86
C GLU A 345 2.65 -3.62 26.23
#